data_AF-A0A6U2B8I7-F1
#
_entry.id   AF-A0A6U2B8I7-F1
#
_cell.length_a   1.000
_cell.length_b   1.000
_cell.length_c   1.000
_cell.angle_alpha   90.00
_cell.angle_beta   90.00
_cell.angle_gamma   90.00
#
_symmetry.space_group_name_H-M   'P 1'
#
loop_
_entity.id
_entity.type
_entity.pdbx_description
1 polymer ?
#
loop_
_entity_poly.entity_id
_entity_poly.type
_entity_poly.pdbx_seq_one_letter_code
_entity_poly.pdbx_strand_id
1 'polypeptide(L)'
;KMHSILLLGFLGLVALAMGFQPTHLPLAPTTGRAACARCASLPTMAAFSKGLDASRPVAASKFVAGSAVPARKRALAGPPKMAASGTGVVVRTASLRVVASSIAAVATWLLVHSAGCGVVVASSIVGLAAGFGLPTPLATAAFCGSFCGMSSAVVAPGAVEAGVLGAGAGSILSALDATNARFLRGYGGRLGAAATLSALVSIAATPSLRRAGLLYQPELAAAAASTASRPATAIAVLATVLGAAVMRGWARGVPRMQGLLKMEAELLDQLVARTTNPVFSASLIGLMAGLGLGSTRPTLAAAAFAGAFVAMSPPDKLGGFRALLVAAAFAGLAQVGLTGIGVGAGGKLGAAAVLGVFATRQLRAAKKKATETIVRATQTLRRE
;
A
#
# COMPACT_ATOMS: atom_id res chain seq x y z
N LYS A 1 25.94 4.08 9.40
CA LYS A 1 26.27 5.15 8.42
C LYS A 1 25.43 5.06 7.14
N MET A 2 25.40 3.93 6.39
CA MET A 2 24.59 3.81 5.15
C MET A 2 23.08 4.11 5.31
N HIS A 3 22.44 3.70 6.41
CA HIS A 3 21.00 3.97 6.61
C HIS A 3 20.70 5.46 6.82
N SER A 4 21.59 6.18 7.51
CA SER A 4 21.47 7.63 7.69
C SER A 4 21.70 8.38 6.38
N ILE A 5 22.62 7.90 5.55
CA ILE A 5 22.88 8.46 4.21
C ILE A 5 21.70 8.20 3.27
N LEU A 6 21.05 7.03 3.33
CA LEU A 6 19.85 6.73 2.55
C LEU A 6 18.62 7.52 3.02
N LEU A 7 18.48 7.74 4.32
CA LEU A 7 17.40 8.57 4.87
C LEU A 7 17.60 10.05 4.48
N LEU A 8 18.83 10.56 4.59
CA LEU A 8 19.21 11.90 4.13
C LEU A 8 19.10 12.04 2.62
N GLY A 9 19.41 10.99 1.86
CA GLY A 9 19.24 10.94 0.41
C GLY A 9 17.77 10.91 0.00
N PHE A 10 16.90 10.21 0.74
CA PHE A 10 15.45 10.24 0.54
C PHE A 10 14.87 11.62 0.89
N LEU A 11 15.28 12.21 2.01
CA LEU A 11 14.93 13.59 2.38
C LEU A 11 15.46 14.60 1.37
N GLY A 12 16.66 14.38 0.82
CA GLY A 12 17.27 15.18 -0.23
C GLY A 12 16.55 15.03 -1.57
N LEU A 13 16.09 13.84 -1.94
CA LEU A 13 15.28 13.60 -3.15
C LEU A 13 13.90 14.25 -3.02
N VAL A 14 13.29 14.18 -1.83
CA VAL A 14 12.06 14.91 -1.51
C VAL A 14 12.30 16.42 -1.58
N ALA A 15 13.40 16.92 -1.01
CA ALA A 15 13.76 18.34 -1.09
C ALA A 15 14.07 18.80 -2.53
N LEU A 16 14.71 17.95 -3.35
CA LEU A 16 14.98 18.22 -4.76
C LEU A 16 13.69 18.25 -5.58
N ALA A 17 12.74 17.35 -5.30
CA ALA A 17 11.40 17.38 -5.89
C ALA A 17 10.59 18.60 -5.43
N MET A 18 10.92 19.18 -4.27
CA MET A 18 10.33 20.42 -3.75
C MET A 18 11.04 21.68 -4.26
N GLY A 19 12.12 21.57 -5.04
CA GLY A 19 12.84 22.67 -5.67
C GLY A 19 12.12 23.28 -6.88
N PHE A 20 10.82 23.57 -6.75
CA PHE A 20 10.03 24.19 -7.81
C PHE A 20 10.06 25.73 -7.68
N GLN A 21 10.37 26.41 -8.79
CA GLN A 21 10.42 27.87 -8.89
C GLN A 21 9.04 28.51 -8.70
N PRO A 22 8.97 29.73 -8.14
CA PRO A 22 7.72 30.49 -8.08
C PRO A 22 7.32 30.97 -9.47
N THR A 23 6.35 30.31 -10.10
CA THR A 23 5.65 30.92 -11.24
C THR A 23 4.70 31.98 -10.70
N HIS A 24 4.95 33.23 -11.10
CA HIS A 24 4.08 34.38 -10.87
C HIS A 24 2.63 34.06 -11.25
N LEU A 25 1.71 34.19 -10.28
CA LEU A 25 0.28 34.20 -10.52
C LEU A 25 -0.10 35.47 -11.32
N PRO A 26 -0.76 35.36 -12.49
CA PRO A 26 -1.47 36.50 -13.04
C PRO A 26 -2.78 36.69 -12.25
N LEU A 27 -2.98 37.91 -11.74
CA LEU A 27 -4.25 38.41 -11.23
C LEU A 27 -5.29 38.36 -12.36
N ALA A 28 -6.29 37.49 -12.23
CA ALA A 28 -7.50 37.53 -13.05
C ALA A 28 -8.56 38.44 -12.40
N PRO A 29 -9.29 39.24 -13.19
CA PRO A 29 -10.24 40.21 -12.68
C PRO A 29 -11.54 39.56 -12.20
N THR A 30 -12.10 40.16 -11.16
CA THR A 30 -13.36 39.84 -10.51
C THR A 30 -14.57 40.24 -11.35
N THR A 31 -15.44 39.29 -11.70
CA THR A 31 -16.89 39.55 -11.86
C THR A 31 -17.73 38.31 -11.54
N GLY A 32 -18.51 38.38 -10.46
CA GLY A 32 -19.94 38.07 -10.50
C GLY A 32 -20.45 36.67 -10.09
N ARG A 33 -21.01 36.61 -8.86
CA ARG A 33 -22.10 35.73 -8.34
C ARG A 33 -21.73 34.27 -8.01
N ALA A 34 -22.20 33.62 -6.95
CA ALA A 34 -22.75 33.96 -5.63
C ALA A 34 -22.88 32.60 -4.89
N ALA A 35 -22.84 32.66 -3.55
CA ALA A 35 -23.18 31.61 -2.59
C ALA A 35 -22.16 30.47 -2.33
N CYS A 36 -21.25 30.71 -1.37
CA CYS A 36 -21.27 29.96 -0.10
C CYS A 36 -20.37 30.68 0.94
N ALA A 37 -20.93 31.73 1.56
CA ALA A 37 -20.31 32.45 2.65
C ALA A 37 -20.69 31.79 3.98
N ARG A 38 -19.82 30.92 4.51
CA ARG A 38 -19.63 30.66 5.95
C ARG A 38 -18.56 29.59 6.17
N CYS A 39 -17.30 30.02 6.25
CA CYS A 39 -16.23 29.39 7.04
C CYS A 39 -14.99 30.30 6.95
N ALA A 40 -15.07 31.44 7.63
CA ALA A 40 -13.90 32.24 7.93
C ALA A 40 -13.87 32.43 9.45
N SER A 41 -12.65 32.38 10.00
CA SER A 41 -12.26 32.44 11.43
C SER A 41 -12.16 31.10 12.17
N LEU A 42 -10.92 30.64 12.37
CA LEU A 42 -10.41 30.23 13.68
C LEU A 42 -8.86 30.17 13.65
N PRO A 43 -8.19 30.41 14.80
CA PRO A 43 -6.84 30.92 14.86
C PRO A 43 -5.77 29.83 14.96
N THR A 44 -4.57 30.24 14.57
CA THR A 44 -3.26 29.63 14.75
C THR A 44 -2.95 29.33 16.21
N MET A 45 -2.50 28.11 16.50
CA MET A 45 -1.79 27.76 17.74
C MET A 45 -0.47 27.10 17.39
N ALA A 46 0.61 27.78 17.78
CA ALA A 46 1.99 27.37 17.66
C ALA A 46 2.46 26.60 18.90
N ALA A 47 3.62 25.98 18.75
CA ALA A 47 4.52 25.43 19.77
C ALA A 47 4.31 23.98 20.22
N PHE A 48 5.08 23.06 19.61
CA PHE A 48 5.75 22.01 20.37
C PHE A 48 7.03 21.55 19.62
N SER A 49 8.20 21.95 20.12
CA SER A 49 9.50 21.42 19.70
C SER A 49 10.47 21.44 20.87
N LYS A 50 11.04 20.26 21.14
CA LYS A 50 12.31 19.92 21.80
C LYS A 50 12.15 18.49 22.32
N GLY A 51 13.03 17.53 22.10
CA GLY A 51 14.30 17.43 21.40
C GLY A 51 14.70 15.95 21.46
N LEU A 52 15.65 15.49 20.64
CA LEU A 52 16.33 14.23 20.88
C LEU A 52 17.65 14.18 20.11
N ASP A 53 18.71 14.27 20.91
CA ASP A 53 20.11 14.18 20.53
C ASP A 53 20.64 12.74 20.69
N ALA A 54 21.80 12.52 20.05
CA ALA A 54 22.84 11.54 20.36
C ALA A 54 22.77 10.11 19.77
N SER A 55 23.35 9.99 18.57
CA SER A 55 24.52 9.15 18.21
C SER A 55 24.97 8.00 19.14
N ARG A 56 24.85 6.74 18.67
CA ARG A 56 25.81 5.63 18.89
C ARG A 56 25.80 4.61 17.74
N PRO A 57 26.96 3.99 17.37
CA PRO A 57 27.09 3.11 16.21
C PRO A 57 26.52 1.71 16.48
N VAL A 58 25.89 1.11 15.46
CA VAL A 58 25.30 -0.24 15.49
C VAL A 58 26.18 -1.19 14.66
N ALA A 59 26.56 -2.32 15.25
CA ALA A 59 27.26 -3.42 14.61
C ALA A 59 26.35 -4.11 13.57
N ALA A 60 26.92 -4.37 12.39
CA ALA A 60 26.22 -4.98 11.26
C ALA A 60 26.02 -6.48 11.49
N SER A 61 24.76 -6.92 11.60
CA SER A 61 24.42 -8.35 11.56
C SER A 61 24.10 -8.74 10.12
N LYS A 62 24.85 -9.72 9.60
CA LYS A 62 24.67 -10.31 8.26
C LYS A 62 23.26 -10.91 8.15
N PHE A 63 22.48 -10.47 7.16
CA PHE A 63 21.23 -11.11 6.78
C PHE A 63 21.49 -11.97 5.54
N VAL A 64 21.37 -13.28 5.71
CA VAL A 64 21.55 -14.27 4.65
C VAL A 64 20.35 -14.19 3.71
N ALA A 65 20.63 -13.87 2.44
CA ALA A 65 19.69 -13.97 1.35
C ALA A 65 19.37 -15.45 1.08
N GLY A 66 18.11 -15.86 1.31
CA GLY A 66 17.65 -17.20 0.99
C GLY A 66 17.33 -17.31 -0.50
N SER A 67 18.33 -17.73 -1.28
CA SER A 67 18.14 -18.33 -2.60
C SER A 67 17.41 -19.67 -2.45
N ALA A 68 16.57 -20.00 -3.44
CA ALA A 68 15.78 -21.22 -3.45
C ALA A 68 16.70 -22.46 -3.53
N VAL A 69 16.83 -23.17 -2.40
CA VAL A 69 17.49 -24.49 -2.31
C VAL A 69 16.41 -25.58 -2.40
N PRO A 70 16.61 -26.65 -3.18
CA PRO A 70 15.65 -27.74 -3.32
C PRO A 70 15.39 -28.45 -1.98
N ALA A 71 14.15 -28.87 -1.79
CA ALA A 71 13.62 -29.43 -0.55
C ALA A 71 14.37 -30.71 -0.11
N ARG A 72 15.36 -30.56 0.77
CA ARG A 72 15.99 -31.66 1.51
C ARG A 72 15.33 -31.76 2.88
N LYS A 73 14.71 -32.90 3.18
CA LYS A 73 14.11 -33.23 4.49
C LYS A 73 15.17 -33.06 5.59
N ARG A 74 15.08 -31.99 6.40
CA ARG A 74 15.82 -31.87 7.66
C ARG A 74 14.92 -32.35 8.79
N ALA A 75 15.41 -33.37 9.50
CA ALA A 75 14.84 -33.92 10.70
C ALA A 75 14.68 -32.85 11.80
N LEU A 76 13.64 -33.02 12.63
CA LEU A 76 13.32 -32.20 13.80
C LEU A 76 14.52 -32.13 14.76
N ALA A 77 15.19 -30.99 14.81
CA ALA A 77 15.94 -30.55 15.99
C ALA A 77 14.98 -29.70 16.84
N GLY A 78 14.93 -29.98 18.15
CA GLY A 78 14.04 -29.31 19.09
C GLY A 78 14.21 -27.78 19.12
N PRO A 79 13.18 -27.04 19.56
CA PRO A 79 13.20 -25.58 19.54
C PRO A 79 14.31 -25.04 20.46
N PRO A 80 15.20 -24.16 19.96
CA PRO A 80 16.21 -23.53 20.80
C PRO A 80 15.55 -22.64 21.85
N LYS A 81 16.00 -22.76 23.10
CA LYS A 81 15.59 -21.91 24.23
C LYS A 81 15.90 -20.45 23.89
N MET A 82 14.87 -19.62 23.70
CA MET A 82 15.02 -18.20 23.40
C MET A 82 15.32 -17.40 24.67
N ALA A 83 16.54 -16.87 24.75
CA ALA A 83 16.94 -15.93 25.79
C ALA A 83 16.26 -14.55 25.62
N ALA A 84 15.86 -13.95 26.73
CA ALA A 84 15.02 -12.75 26.86
C ALA A 84 15.68 -11.40 26.46
N SER A 85 16.48 -11.37 25.39
CA SER A 85 17.17 -10.17 24.89
C SER A 85 16.47 -9.57 23.65
N GLY A 86 15.14 -9.50 23.64
CA GLY A 86 14.34 -9.23 22.43
C GLY A 86 13.48 -7.96 22.41
N THR A 87 13.18 -7.34 23.55
CA THR A 87 12.16 -6.27 23.63
C THR A 87 12.64 -4.93 23.05
N GLY A 88 13.88 -4.52 23.35
CA GLY A 88 14.41 -3.23 22.91
C GLY A 88 14.59 -3.09 21.39
N VAL A 89 14.95 -4.18 20.70
CA VAL A 89 15.13 -4.16 19.23
C VAL A 89 13.77 -4.05 18.53
N VAL A 90 12.75 -4.75 19.03
CA VAL A 90 11.40 -4.70 18.45
C VAL A 90 10.80 -3.30 18.54
N VAL A 91 10.89 -2.65 19.71
CA VAL A 91 10.36 -1.28 19.91
C VAL A 91 11.04 -0.28 18.98
N ARG A 92 12.37 -0.35 18.83
CA ARG A 92 13.11 0.56 17.94
C ARG A 92 12.73 0.36 16.47
N THR A 93 12.49 -0.87 16.03
CA THR A 93 12.06 -1.12 14.65
C THR A 93 10.63 -0.63 14.39
N ALA A 94 9.74 -0.73 15.38
CA ALA A 94 8.37 -0.22 15.26
C ALA A 94 8.35 1.32 15.15
N SER A 95 9.10 2.04 15.99
CA SER A 95 9.15 3.50 15.94
C SER A 95 9.70 4.02 14.60
N LEU A 96 10.76 3.40 14.07
CA LEU A 96 11.30 3.76 12.75
C LEU A 96 10.29 3.55 11.61
N ARG A 97 9.44 2.52 11.70
CA ARG A 97 8.36 2.30 10.70
C ARG A 97 7.30 3.39 10.79
N VAL A 98 6.91 3.80 12.00
CA VAL A 98 5.95 4.89 12.22
C VAL A 98 6.48 6.20 11.64
N VAL A 99 7.74 6.54 11.91
CA VAL A 99 8.39 7.74 11.36
C VAL A 99 8.48 7.68 9.83
N ALA A 100 8.95 6.56 9.27
CA ALA A 100 9.04 6.40 7.81
C ALA A 100 7.66 6.51 7.12
N SER A 101 6.63 5.92 7.73
CA SER A 101 5.24 6.03 7.26
C SER A 101 4.72 7.47 7.32
N SER A 102 4.99 8.19 8.42
CA SER A 102 4.60 9.60 8.58
C SER A 102 5.24 10.51 7.52
N ILE A 103 6.57 10.40 7.32
CA ILE A 103 7.30 11.19 6.31
C ILE A 103 6.78 10.89 4.91
N ALA A 104 6.55 9.62 4.58
CA ALA A 104 6.02 9.24 3.27
C ALA A 104 4.60 9.75 3.02
N ALA A 105 3.76 9.82 4.06
CA ALA A 105 2.43 10.40 3.97
C ALA A 105 2.50 11.91 3.67
N VAL A 106 3.37 12.64 4.38
CA VAL A 106 3.62 14.07 4.13
C VAL A 106 4.11 14.29 2.70
N ALA A 107 5.14 13.54 2.27
CA ALA A 107 5.70 13.67 0.92
C ALA A 107 4.66 13.40 -0.17
N THR A 108 3.81 12.38 0.02
CA THR A 108 2.73 12.08 -0.93
C THR A 108 1.67 13.17 -0.95
N TRP A 109 1.29 13.69 0.23
CA TRP A 109 0.31 14.77 0.33
C TRP A 109 0.78 16.04 -0.38
N LEU A 110 2.05 16.41 -0.22
CA LEU A 110 2.67 17.56 -0.89
C LEU A 110 2.71 17.37 -2.41
N LEU A 111 3.07 16.17 -2.89
CA LEU A 111 3.04 15.89 -4.33
C LEU A 111 1.61 16.01 -4.90
N VAL A 112 0.60 15.54 -4.16
CA VAL A 112 -0.80 15.61 -4.59
C VAL A 112 -1.32 17.04 -4.60
N HIS A 113 -1.17 17.77 -3.49
CA HIS A 113 -1.85 19.05 -3.29
C HIS A 113 -1.01 20.27 -3.68
N SER A 114 0.33 20.19 -3.59
CA SER A 114 1.21 21.30 -3.94
C SER A 114 1.76 21.16 -5.37
N ALA A 115 2.14 19.95 -5.79
CA ALA A 115 2.67 19.71 -7.14
C ALA A 115 1.62 19.27 -8.17
N GLY A 116 0.35 19.12 -7.77
CA GLY A 116 -0.75 18.73 -8.66
C GLY A 116 -0.62 17.33 -9.27
N CYS A 117 0.22 16.45 -8.68
CA CYS A 117 0.38 15.09 -9.17
C CYS A 117 -0.89 14.27 -8.87
N GLY A 118 -1.29 13.40 -9.81
CA GLY A 118 -2.36 12.44 -9.55
C GLY A 118 -2.01 11.52 -8.37
N VAL A 119 -3.01 11.18 -7.53
CA VAL A 119 -2.80 10.41 -6.29
C VAL A 119 -1.99 9.11 -6.48
N VAL A 120 -2.25 8.39 -7.57
CA VAL A 120 -1.54 7.14 -7.91
C VAL A 120 -0.09 7.42 -8.29
N VAL A 121 0.16 8.47 -9.09
CA VAL A 121 1.51 8.88 -9.51
C VAL A 121 2.32 9.33 -8.30
N ALA A 122 1.76 10.20 -7.47
CA ALA A 122 2.40 10.69 -6.24
C ALA A 122 2.80 9.54 -5.31
N SER A 123 1.88 8.62 -4.99
CA SER A 123 2.19 7.46 -4.14
C SER A 123 3.20 6.52 -4.80
N SER A 124 3.21 6.42 -6.13
CA SER A 124 4.15 5.57 -6.87
C SER A 124 5.56 6.14 -6.88
N ILE A 125 5.72 7.47 -6.99
CA ILE A 125 7.02 8.14 -6.86
C ILE A 125 7.60 7.89 -5.46
N VAL A 126 6.80 8.12 -4.42
CA VAL A 126 7.23 7.89 -3.03
C VAL A 126 7.53 6.42 -2.78
N GLY A 127 6.72 5.51 -3.32
CA GLY A 127 6.93 4.06 -3.21
C GLY A 127 8.18 3.56 -3.96
N LEU A 128 8.48 4.10 -5.14
CA LEU A 128 9.73 3.81 -5.86
C LEU A 128 10.95 4.31 -5.09
N ALA A 129 10.91 5.55 -4.62
CA ALA A 129 11.98 6.14 -3.82
C ALA A 129 12.21 5.35 -2.52
N ALA A 130 11.14 4.92 -1.85
CA ALA A 130 11.23 4.08 -0.65
C ALA A 130 11.72 2.66 -0.96
N GLY A 131 11.20 2.02 -2.01
CA GLY A 131 11.61 0.67 -2.43
C GLY A 131 13.06 0.60 -2.90
N PHE A 132 13.56 1.68 -3.50
CA PHE A 132 14.94 1.81 -3.93
C PHE A 132 15.87 2.28 -2.81
N GLY A 133 15.42 3.15 -1.90
CA GLY A 133 16.28 3.78 -0.89
C GLY A 133 16.29 3.07 0.47
N LEU A 134 15.20 2.41 0.86
CA LEU A 134 15.04 1.90 2.21
C LEU A 134 15.09 0.36 2.29
N PRO A 135 15.53 -0.20 3.42
CA PRO A 135 15.36 -1.62 3.71
C PRO A 135 13.88 -2.02 3.63
N THR A 136 13.59 -3.24 3.18
CA THR A 136 12.22 -3.73 2.94
C THR A 136 11.22 -3.41 4.06
N PRO A 137 11.52 -3.59 5.36
CA PRO A 137 10.57 -3.24 6.42
C PRO A 137 10.20 -1.75 6.47
N LEU A 138 11.18 -0.87 6.27
CA LEU A 138 10.96 0.58 6.25
C LEU A 138 10.31 1.01 4.94
N ALA A 139 10.70 0.41 3.81
CA ALA A 139 10.06 0.64 2.51
C ALA A 139 8.57 0.26 2.55
N THR A 140 8.21 -0.86 3.18
CA THR A 140 6.80 -1.25 3.33
C THR A 140 6.02 -0.30 4.23
N ALA A 141 6.64 0.25 5.28
CA ALA A 141 6.00 1.21 6.16
C ALA A 141 5.84 2.58 5.47
N ALA A 142 6.87 3.06 4.77
CA ALA A 142 6.80 4.26 3.94
C ALA A 142 5.71 4.13 2.86
N PHE A 143 5.65 3.00 2.16
CA PHE A 143 4.60 2.75 1.16
C PHE A 143 3.20 2.60 1.77
N CYS A 144 3.09 2.15 3.01
CA CYS A 144 1.83 2.19 3.75
C CYS A 144 1.41 3.64 4.04
N GLY A 145 2.36 4.47 4.49
CA GLY A 145 2.14 5.89 4.78
C GLY A 145 1.80 6.72 3.55
N SER A 146 2.42 6.44 2.40
CA SER A 146 2.09 7.14 1.14
C SER A 146 0.61 7.01 0.79
N PHE A 147 -0.03 5.89 1.15
CA PHE A 147 -1.47 5.75 0.94
C PHE A 147 -2.32 6.66 1.81
N CYS A 148 -1.89 6.98 3.04
CA CYS A 148 -2.55 7.98 3.87
C CYS A 148 -2.41 9.37 3.27
N GLY A 149 -1.26 9.68 2.66
CA GLY A 149 -1.04 10.94 1.95
C GLY A 149 -1.89 11.14 0.70
N MET A 150 -2.52 10.08 0.17
CA MET A 150 -3.53 10.18 -0.91
C MET A 150 -4.90 10.64 -0.42
N SER A 151 -5.09 10.86 0.89
CA SER A 151 -6.38 11.32 1.43
C SER A 151 -6.70 12.74 0.91
N SER A 152 -7.99 13.05 0.77
CA SER A 152 -8.42 14.36 0.32
C SER A 152 -8.06 15.45 1.33
N ALA A 153 -7.95 16.70 0.87
CA ALA A 153 -7.80 17.87 1.73
C ALA A 153 -8.92 18.03 2.78
N VAL A 154 -10.07 17.38 2.59
CA VAL A 154 -11.12 17.36 3.62
C VAL A 154 -10.72 16.47 4.80
N VAL A 155 -10.11 15.31 4.54
CA VAL A 155 -9.70 14.36 5.58
C VAL A 155 -8.35 14.74 6.19
N ALA A 156 -7.43 15.29 5.38
CA ALA A 156 -6.13 15.80 5.80
C ALA A 156 -5.91 17.21 5.21
N PRO A 157 -6.37 18.26 5.92
CA PRO A 157 -6.27 19.65 5.44
C PRO A 157 -4.84 20.16 5.23
N GLY A 158 -3.88 19.60 5.95
CA GLY A 158 -2.47 19.97 5.85
C GLY A 158 -1.53 18.78 5.89
N ALA A 159 -0.25 19.09 5.67
CA ALA A 159 0.83 18.13 5.73
C ALA A 159 0.96 17.46 7.11
N VAL A 160 0.71 18.21 8.19
CA VAL A 160 0.79 17.68 9.57
C VAL A 160 -0.25 16.59 9.79
N GLU A 161 -1.50 16.83 9.39
CA GLU A 161 -2.60 15.87 9.50
C GLU A 161 -2.33 14.64 8.63
N ALA A 162 -1.80 14.81 7.42
CA ALA A 162 -1.35 13.70 6.60
C ALA A 162 -0.24 12.88 7.29
N GLY A 163 0.71 13.55 7.94
CA GLY A 163 1.74 12.91 8.75
C GLY A 163 1.19 12.12 9.94
N VAL A 164 0.17 12.65 10.62
CA VAL A 164 -0.54 11.96 11.72
C VAL A 164 -1.28 10.72 11.20
N LEU A 165 -1.98 10.81 10.07
CA LEU A 165 -2.60 9.64 9.43
C LEU A 165 -1.56 8.58 9.06
N GLY A 166 -0.42 9.00 8.51
CA GLY A 166 0.71 8.13 8.21
C GLY A 166 1.29 7.46 9.46
N ALA A 167 1.43 8.19 10.57
CA ALA A 167 1.88 7.63 11.84
C ALA A 167 0.89 6.60 12.40
N GLY A 168 -0.42 6.88 12.31
CA GLY A 168 -1.48 5.95 12.66
C GLY A 168 -1.41 4.65 11.84
N ALA A 169 -1.22 4.75 10.52
CA ALA A 169 -1.09 3.59 9.64
C ALA A 169 0.17 2.76 9.93
N GLY A 170 1.30 3.42 10.17
CA GLY A 170 2.54 2.76 10.57
C GLY A 170 2.43 2.04 11.92
N SER A 171 1.65 2.60 12.85
CA SER A 171 1.37 2.01 14.16
C SER A 171 0.46 0.79 14.03
N ILE A 172 -0.64 0.90 13.26
CA ILE A 172 -1.54 -0.22 12.94
C ILE A 172 -0.76 -1.34 12.26
N LEU A 173 0.07 -1.02 11.26
CA LEU A 173 0.88 -2.03 10.56
C LEU A 173 1.88 -2.71 11.51
N SER A 174 2.51 -1.95 12.40
CA SER A 174 3.45 -2.50 13.40
C SER A 174 2.73 -3.40 14.41
N ALA A 175 1.53 -3.04 14.84
CA ALA A 175 0.69 -3.87 15.70
C ALA A 175 0.26 -5.18 14.99
N LEU A 176 -0.15 -5.08 13.72
CA LEU A 176 -0.48 -6.25 12.90
C LEU A 176 0.72 -7.18 12.69
N ASP A 177 1.93 -6.64 12.59
CA ASP A 177 3.15 -7.45 12.48
C ASP A 177 3.63 -8.02 13.83
N ALA A 178 3.34 -7.33 14.95
CA ALA A 178 3.72 -7.76 16.29
C ALA A 178 2.80 -8.85 16.85
N THR A 179 1.52 -8.84 16.46
CA THR A 179 0.58 -9.89 16.85
C THR A 179 1.01 -11.22 16.22
N ASN A 180 1.15 -12.27 17.03
CA ASN A 180 1.39 -13.65 16.56
C ASN A 180 0.24 -14.16 15.67
N ALA A 181 -0.88 -13.44 15.62
CA ALA A 181 -1.92 -13.59 14.66
C ALA A 181 -1.35 -13.34 13.24
N ARG A 182 -0.92 -14.42 12.58
CA ARG A 182 -0.52 -14.45 11.17
C ARG A 182 -1.70 -14.11 10.22
N PHE A 183 -2.73 -13.42 10.69
CA PHE A 183 -4.04 -13.29 10.06
C PHE A 183 -3.95 -12.62 8.69
N LEU A 184 -3.15 -11.54 8.58
CA LEU A 184 -2.93 -10.81 7.31
C LEU A 184 -1.49 -10.94 6.76
N ARG A 185 -0.65 -11.77 7.38
CA ARG A 185 0.73 -11.94 6.92
C ARG A 185 0.75 -12.66 5.58
N GLY A 186 1.30 -11.97 4.57
CA GLY A 186 1.33 -12.45 3.19
C GLY A 186 0.06 -12.18 2.40
N TYR A 187 -0.91 -11.42 2.92
CA TYR A 187 -2.03 -10.97 2.10
C TYR A 187 -1.65 -9.67 1.38
N GLY A 188 -1.81 -9.69 0.06
CA GLY A 188 -1.75 -8.49 -0.77
C GLY A 188 -2.77 -7.46 -0.31
N GLY A 189 -2.38 -6.18 -0.34
CA GLY A 189 -3.24 -5.07 0.09
C GLY A 189 -3.19 -4.71 1.58
N ARG A 190 -2.53 -5.48 2.44
CA ARG A 190 -2.50 -5.22 3.90
C ARG A 190 -2.04 -3.80 4.27
N LEU A 191 -1.13 -3.23 3.48
CA LEU A 191 -0.60 -1.88 3.69
C LEU A 191 -1.71 -0.83 3.47
N GLY A 192 -2.43 -0.90 2.35
CA GLY A 192 -3.55 0.01 2.12
C GLY A 192 -4.73 -0.24 3.07
N ALA A 193 -4.95 -1.48 3.54
CA ALA A 193 -5.94 -1.74 4.59
C ALA A 193 -5.59 -1.04 5.92
N ALA A 194 -4.32 -1.07 6.33
CA ALA A 194 -3.86 -0.33 7.52
C ALA A 194 -4.00 1.19 7.34
N ALA A 195 -3.67 1.71 6.16
CA ALA A 195 -3.88 3.12 5.82
C ALA A 195 -5.36 3.53 5.82
N THR A 196 -6.22 2.69 5.25
CA THR A 196 -7.68 2.89 5.27
C THR A 196 -8.21 2.92 6.68
N LEU A 197 -7.79 1.98 7.53
CA LEU A 197 -8.20 1.93 8.93
C LEU A 197 -7.77 3.20 9.69
N SER A 198 -6.52 3.66 9.47
CA SER A 198 -6.03 4.92 10.04
C SER A 198 -6.93 6.11 9.65
N ALA A 199 -7.25 6.23 8.36
CA ALA A 199 -8.10 7.30 7.85
C ALA A 199 -9.54 7.21 8.39
N LEU A 200 -10.13 6.01 8.44
CA LEU A 200 -11.47 5.80 9.01
C LEU A 200 -11.52 6.12 10.50
N VAL A 201 -10.50 5.75 11.27
CA VAL A 201 -10.39 6.12 12.69
C VAL A 201 -10.32 7.64 12.84
N SER A 202 -9.56 8.33 12.00
CA SER A 202 -9.49 9.80 12.01
C SER A 202 -10.83 10.46 11.69
N ILE A 203 -11.52 9.97 10.65
CA ILE A 203 -12.86 10.46 10.27
C ILE A 203 -13.86 10.20 11.41
N ALA A 204 -13.83 9.01 12.01
CA ALA A 204 -14.71 8.65 13.12
C ALA A 204 -14.43 9.49 14.37
N ALA A 205 -13.17 9.75 14.68
CA ALA A 205 -12.76 10.54 15.85
C ALA A 205 -13.09 12.03 15.72
N THR A 206 -13.16 12.57 14.50
CA THR A 206 -13.34 14.01 14.27
C THR A 206 -14.82 14.37 14.04
N PRO A 207 -15.48 15.13 14.95
CA PRO A 207 -16.92 15.40 14.86
C PRO A 207 -17.36 16.17 13.59
N SER A 208 -16.50 17.04 13.05
CA SER A 208 -16.79 17.77 11.81
C SER A 208 -16.81 16.84 10.59
N LEU A 209 -15.83 15.93 10.46
CA LEU A 209 -15.76 14.94 9.38
C LEU A 209 -16.90 13.92 9.46
N ARG A 210 -17.30 13.54 10.67
CA ARG A 210 -18.46 12.66 10.90
C ARG A 210 -19.75 13.34 10.45
N ARG A 211 -19.96 14.60 10.81
CA ARG A 211 -21.12 15.40 10.38
C ARG A 211 -21.17 15.62 8.87
N ALA A 212 -20.01 15.70 8.22
CA ALA A 212 -19.90 15.75 6.76
C ALA A 212 -20.27 14.41 6.06
N GLY A 213 -20.62 13.35 6.82
CA GLY A 213 -21.07 12.08 6.25
C GLY A 213 -19.97 11.31 5.52
N LEU A 214 -18.68 11.58 5.80
CA LEU A 214 -17.58 10.96 5.06
C LEU A 214 -17.40 9.46 5.35
N LEU A 215 -17.93 8.95 6.48
CA LEU A 215 -17.87 7.53 6.79
C LEU A 215 -18.65 6.68 5.79
N TYR A 216 -19.85 7.13 5.44
CA TYR A 216 -20.73 6.41 4.54
C TYR A 216 -21.65 7.38 3.80
N GLN A 217 -21.62 7.33 2.47
CA GLN A 217 -22.49 8.10 1.59
C GLN A 217 -23.35 7.11 0.77
N PRO A 218 -24.62 6.92 1.17
CA PRO A 218 -25.50 5.93 0.53
C PRO A 218 -25.77 6.25 -0.94
N GLU A 219 -25.78 7.53 -1.31
CA GLU A 219 -25.99 7.96 -2.70
C GLU A 219 -24.85 7.51 -3.62
N LEU A 220 -23.60 7.65 -3.19
CA LEU A 220 -22.45 7.14 -3.93
C LEU A 220 -22.45 5.61 -4.02
N ALA A 221 -22.83 4.93 -2.92
CA ALA A 221 -22.95 3.48 -2.91
C ALA A 221 -24.05 2.99 -3.88
N ALA A 222 -25.21 3.67 -3.89
CA ALA A 222 -26.32 3.37 -4.80
C ALA A 222 -25.95 3.66 -6.26
N ALA A 223 -25.28 4.78 -6.53
CA ALA A 223 -24.79 5.13 -7.85
C ALA A 223 -23.79 4.09 -8.38
N ALA A 224 -22.87 3.65 -7.53
CA ALA A 224 -21.92 2.59 -7.86
C ALA A 224 -22.61 1.23 -8.11
N ALA A 225 -23.72 0.94 -7.44
CA ALA A 225 -24.50 -0.28 -7.63
C ALA A 225 -25.47 -0.23 -8.83
N SER A 226 -25.72 0.95 -9.41
CA SER A 226 -26.68 1.14 -10.50
C SER A 226 -26.30 0.36 -11.77
N THR A 227 -27.29 -0.06 -12.57
CA THR A 227 -27.05 -0.80 -13.82
C THR A 227 -26.28 0.01 -14.85
N ALA A 228 -26.38 1.34 -14.81
CA ALA A 228 -25.62 2.26 -15.65
C ALA A 228 -24.11 2.22 -15.36
N SER A 229 -23.69 1.80 -14.16
CA SER A 229 -22.27 1.69 -13.78
C SER A 229 -21.61 0.38 -14.25
N ARG A 230 -22.39 -0.59 -14.78
CA ARG A 230 -21.90 -1.91 -15.21
C ARG A 230 -20.69 -1.87 -16.16
N PRO A 231 -20.68 -1.07 -17.25
CA PRO A 231 -19.51 -1.00 -18.12
C PRO A 231 -18.29 -0.43 -17.40
N ALA A 232 -18.46 0.65 -16.61
CA ALA A 232 -17.36 1.22 -15.84
C ALA A 232 -16.80 0.23 -14.80
N THR A 233 -17.68 -0.53 -14.15
CA THR A 233 -17.33 -1.60 -13.20
C THR A 233 -16.56 -2.72 -13.90
N ALA A 234 -17.03 -3.19 -15.06
CA ALA A 234 -16.35 -4.21 -15.84
C ALA A 234 -14.94 -3.75 -16.27
N ILE A 235 -14.81 -2.51 -16.75
CA ILE A 235 -13.51 -1.94 -17.15
C ILE A 235 -12.58 -1.81 -15.93
N ALA A 236 -13.08 -1.35 -14.77
CA ALA A 236 -12.29 -1.28 -13.54
C ALA A 236 -11.82 -2.67 -13.07
N VAL A 237 -12.70 -3.67 -13.13
CA VAL A 237 -12.35 -5.07 -12.83
C VAL A 237 -11.27 -5.58 -13.78
N LEU A 238 -11.41 -5.35 -15.09
CA LEU A 238 -10.42 -5.75 -16.09
C LEU A 238 -9.08 -5.05 -15.88
N ALA A 239 -9.08 -3.75 -15.59
CA ALA A 239 -7.87 -2.99 -15.26
C ALA A 239 -7.17 -3.56 -14.02
N THR A 240 -7.94 -3.94 -12.98
CA THR A 240 -7.42 -4.58 -11.76
C THR A 240 -6.79 -5.94 -12.08
N VAL A 241 -7.45 -6.76 -12.88
CA VAL A 241 -6.93 -8.07 -13.33
C VAL A 241 -5.64 -7.90 -14.15
N LEU A 242 -5.61 -6.92 -15.07
CA LEU A 242 -4.44 -6.63 -15.89
C LEU A 242 -3.26 -6.16 -15.03
N GLY A 243 -3.48 -5.24 -14.08
CA GLY A 243 -2.44 -4.80 -13.16
C GLY A 243 -1.83 -5.95 -12.35
N ALA A 244 -2.67 -6.87 -11.86
CA ALA A 244 -2.20 -8.08 -11.18
C ALA A 244 -1.40 -9.02 -12.09
N ALA A 245 -1.85 -9.20 -13.33
CA ALA A 245 -1.19 -10.04 -14.33
C ALA A 245 0.18 -9.48 -14.73
N VAL A 246 0.25 -8.17 -15.01
CA VAL A 246 1.50 -7.46 -15.36
C VAL A 246 2.49 -7.56 -14.21
N MET A 247 2.07 -7.33 -12.96
CA MET A 247 2.97 -7.46 -11.81
C MET A 247 3.54 -8.86 -11.65
N ARG A 248 2.69 -9.87 -11.84
CA ARG A 248 3.13 -11.26 -11.73
C ARG A 248 4.02 -11.68 -12.90
N GLY A 249 3.77 -11.13 -14.09
CA GLY A 249 4.62 -11.26 -15.25
C GLY A 249 6.00 -10.66 -15.00
N TRP A 250 6.05 -9.41 -14.51
CA TRP A 250 7.27 -8.70 -14.11
C TRP A 250 8.08 -9.52 -13.11
N ALA A 251 7.46 -9.94 -12.00
CA ALA A 251 8.13 -10.71 -10.95
C ALA A 251 8.73 -12.05 -11.44
N ARG A 252 8.17 -12.65 -12.50
CA ARG A 252 8.70 -13.88 -13.13
C ARG A 252 9.71 -13.59 -14.24
N GLY A 253 9.56 -12.46 -14.93
CA GLY A 253 10.37 -12.05 -16.06
C GLY A 253 11.75 -11.55 -15.63
N VAL A 254 11.83 -10.76 -14.55
CA VAL A 254 13.10 -10.18 -14.08
C VAL A 254 14.19 -11.24 -13.85
N PRO A 255 13.94 -12.37 -13.14
CA PRO A 255 14.96 -13.41 -13.00
C PRO A 255 15.36 -14.09 -14.31
N ARG A 256 14.46 -14.18 -15.30
CA ARG A 256 14.79 -14.74 -16.62
C ARG A 256 15.69 -13.81 -17.42
N MET A 257 15.51 -12.50 -17.26
CA MET A 257 16.37 -11.50 -17.91
C MET A 257 17.80 -11.50 -17.33
N GLN A 258 18.00 -11.97 -16.09
CA GLN A 258 19.35 -12.10 -15.52
C GLN A 258 20.25 -13.01 -16.36
N GLY A 259 19.70 -14.08 -16.96
CA GLY A 259 20.48 -14.98 -17.82
C GLY A 259 20.91 -14.37 -19.15
N LEU A 260 20.31 -13.24 -19.56
CA LEU A 260 20.59 -12.57 -20.84
C LEU A 260 21.59 -11.42 -20.69
N LEU A 261 21.64 -10.77 -19.53
CA LEU A 261 22.53 -9.63 -19.29
C LEU A 261 23.91 -10.14 -18.87
N LYS A 262 24.92 -9.92 -19.71
CA LYS A 262 26.34 -10.15 -19.39
C LYS A 262 26.91 -9.07 -18.45
N MET A 263 26.20 -8.74 -17.38
CA MET A 263 26.69 -7.83 -16.33
C MET A 263 27.42 -8.61 -15.24
N GLU A 264 28.25 -7.89 -14.48
CA GLU A 264 28.91 -8.42 -13.29
C GLU A 264 27.86 -8.95 -12.29
N ALA A 265 28.03 -10.20 -11.86
CA ALA A 265 27.00 -10.96 -11.15
C ALA A 265 26.52 -10.27 -9.86
N GLU A 266 27.43 -9.62 -9.13
CA GLU A 266 27.12 -9.01 -7.83
C GLU A 266 26.22 -7.77 -7.97
N LEU A 267 26.49 -6.90 -8.94
CA LEU A 267 25.67 -5.71 -9.17
C LEU A 267 24.29 -6.10 -9.74
N LEU A 268 24.25 -7.11 -10.59
CA LEU A 268 23.00 -7.64 -11.13
C LEU A 268 22.12 -8.25 -10.05
N ASP A 269 22.69 -9.01 -9.10
CA ASP A 269 21.96 -9.58 -7.97
C ASP A 269 21.39 -8.51 -7.04
N GLN A 270 22.15 -7.44 -6.76
CA GLN A 270 21.66 -6.31 -5.97
C GLN A 270 20.51 -5.58 -6.67
N LEU A 271 20.64 -5.34 -7.98
CA LEU A 271 19.62 -4.68 -8.78
C LEU A 271 18.35 -5.53 -8.87
N VAL A 272 18.49 -6.84 -9.08
CA VAL A 272 17.37 -7.77 -9.10
C VAL A 272 16.69 -7.85 -7.74
N ALA A 273 17.44 -7.90 -6.64
CA ALA A 273 16.87 -7.88 -5.31
C ALA A 273 16.05 -6.60 -5.03
N ARG A 274 16.50 -5.44 -5.54
CA ARG A 274 15.78 -4.16 -5.41
C ARG A 274 14.54 -4.11 -6.31
N THR A 275 14.67 -4.51 -7.57
CA THR A 275 13.59 -4.41 -8.57
C THR A 275 12.49 -5.46 -8.37
N THR A 276 12.83 -6.61 -7.77
CA THR A 276 11.87 -7.64 -7.37
C THR A 276 11.22 -7.38 -6.01
N ASN A 277 11.62 -6.32 -5.31
CA ASN A 277 10.93 -5.89 -4.10
C ASN A 277 9.45 -5.60 -4.45
N PRO A 278 8.48 -6.21 -3.75
CA PRO A 278 7.08 -6.06 -4.08
C PRO A 278 6.59 -4.60 -3.99
N VAL A 279 7.22 -3.76 -3.15
CA VAL A 279 6.92 -2.31 -3.08
C VAL A 279 7.36 -1.61 -4.36
N PHE A 280 8.59 -1.86 -4.80
CA PHE A 280 9.14 -1.29 -6.03
C PHE A 280 8.32 -1.72 -7.25
N SER A 281 8.07 -3.02 -7.40
CA SER A 281 7.28 -3.57 -8.52
C SER A 281 5.85 -3.01 -8.55
N ALA A 282 5.18 -2.88 -7.40
CA ALA A 282 3.85 -2.28 -7.37
C ALA A 282 3.87 -0.80 -7.75
N SER A 283 4.87 -0.07 -7.25
CA SER A 283 5.04 1.36 -7.52
C SER A 283 5.40 1.63 -8.98
N LEU A 284 6.20 0.77 -9.60
CA LEU A 284 6.47 0.85 -11.05
C LEU A 284 5.18 0.72 -11.87
N ILE A 285 4.31 -0.22 -11.52
CA ILE A 285 3.03 -0.43 -12.22
C ILE A 285 2.06 0.72 -11.98
N GLY A 286 2.00 1.23 -10.74
CA GLY A 286 1.23 2.42 -10.41
C GLY A 286 1.71 3.65 -11.20
N LEU A 287 3.03 3.83 -11.32
CA LEU A 287 3.62 4.91 -12.09
C LEU A 287 3.31 4.76 -13.58
N MET A 288 3.54 3.59 -14.17
CA MET A 288 3.24 3.31 -15.58
C MET A 288 1.76 3.50 -15.89
N ALA A 289 0.86 3.01 -15.03
CA ALA A 289 -0.58 3.18 -15.21
C ALA A 289 -1.00 4.65 -15.04
N GLY A 290 -0.46 5.35 -14.05
CA GLY A 290 -0.76 6.75 -13.79
C GLY A 290 -0.28 7.70 -14.89
N LEU A 291 0.92 7.48 -15.43
CA LEU A 291 1.47 8.26 -16.54
C LEU A 291 0.83 7.87 -17.89
N GLY A 292 0.69 6.58 -18.17
CA GLY A 292 0.19 6.08 -19.45
C GLY A 292 -1.30 6.34 -19.69
N LEU A 293 -2.12 6.34 -18.63
CA LEU A 293 -3.54 6.71 -18.72
C LEU A 293 -3.76 8.22 -18.53
N GLY A 294 -2.74 8.93 -18.04
CA GLY A 294 -2.77 10.36 -17.77
C GLY A 294 -3.87 10.78 -16.78
N SER A 295 -4.15 12.08 -16.76
CA SER A 295 -5.26 12.67 -15.99
C SER A 295 -6.64 12.28 -16.53
N THR A 296 -6.73 11.67 -17.71
CA THR A 296 -8.00 11.35 -18.37
C THR A 296 -8.73 10.18 -17.73
N ARG A 297 -8.02 9.21 -17.13
CA ARG A 297 -8.62 7.98 -16.56
C ARG A 297 -8.01 7.59 -15.20
N PRO A 298 -8.08 8.46 -14.18
CA PRO A 298 -7.46 8.21 -12.86
C PRO A 298 -8.05 6.98 -12.16
N THR A 299 -9.32 6.67 -12.40
CA THR A 299 -10.01 5.50 -11.86
C THR A 299 -9.42 4.19 -12.38
N LEU A 300 -9.02 4.13 -13.65
CA LEU A 300 -8.39 2.96 -14.26
C LEU A 300 -6.95 2.79 -13.78
N ALA A 301 -6.20 3.89 -13.61
CA ALA A 301 -4.87 3.84 -13.01
C ALA A 301 -4.93 3.31 -11.58
N ALA A 302 -5.91 3.78 -10.79
CA ALA A 302 -6.15 3.31 -9.43
C ALA A 302 -6.53 1.82 -9.40
N ALA A 303 -7.38 1.36 -10.32
CA ALA A 303 -7.76 -0.05 -10.46
C ALA A 303 -6.56 -0.94 -10.81
N ALA A 304 -5.74 -0.55 -11.80
CA ALA A 304 -4.52 -1.27 -12.15
C ALA A 304 -3.52 -1.34 -10.97
N PHE A 305 -3.38 -0.24 -10.23
CA PHE A 305 -2.54 -0.18 -9.03
C PHE A 305 -3.08 -1.08 -7.89
N ALA A 306 -4.39 -1.15 -7.71
CA ALA A 306 -5.03 -2.10 -6.78
C ALA A 306 -4.72 -3.56 -7.18
N GLY A 307 -4.73 -3.86 -8.48
CA GLY A 307 -4.33 -5.15 -9.03
C GLY A 307 -2.91 -5.57 -8.63
N ALA A 308 -1.96 -4.62 -8.69
CA ALA A 308 -0.60 -4.83 -8.23
C ALA A 308 -0.58 -5.26 -6.74
N PHE A 309 -1.40 -4.65 -5.88
CA PHE A 309 -1.45 -5.07 -4.47
C PHE A 309 -1.92 -6.50 -4.28
N VAL A 310 -2.87 -6.98 -5.08
CA VAL A 310 -3.30 -8.39 -5.04
C VAL A 310 -2.12 -9.32 -5.39
N ALA A 311 -1.33 -8.94 -6.40
CA ALA A 311 -0.16 -9.70 -6.87
C ALA A 311 1.03 -9.71 -5.89
N MET A 312 1.05 -8.84 -4.88
CA MET A 312 1.99 -8.95 -3.74
C MET A 312 1.73 -10.19 -2.88
N SER A 313 0.58 -10.86 -3.03
CA SER A 313 0.29 -12.11 -2.33
C SER A 313 1.21 -13.22 -2.84
N PRO A 314 1.90 -13.96 -1.94
CA PRO A 314 2.77 -15.03 -2.34
C PRO A 314 1.95 -16.23 -2.86
N PRO A 315 2.53 -17.06 -3.76
CA PRO A 315 1.82 -18.12 -4.44
C PRO A 315 1.25 -19.19 -3.51
N ASP A 316 1.83 -19.39 -2.31
CA ASP A 316 1.32 -20.30 -1.28
C ASP A 316 -0.07 -19.90 -0.78
N LYS A 317 -0.41 -18.60 -0.78
CA LYS A 317 -1.72 -18.11 -0.31
C LYS A 317 -2.81 -18.28 -1.36
N LEU A 318 -2.50 -17.96 -2.62
CA LEU A 318 -3.48 -17.97 -3.71
C LEU A 318 -3.52 -19.30 -4.46
N GLY A 319 -2.47 -20.13 -4.40
CA GLY A 319 -2.42 -21.46 -5.00
C GLY A 319 -2.36 -21.48 -6.53
N GLY A 320 -1.99 -20.36 -7.17
CA GLY A 320 -1.71 -20.31 -8.60
C GLY A 320 -2.02 -18.97 -9.26
N PHE A 321 -1.77 -18.91 -10.57
CA PHE A 321 -2.04 -17.71 -11.37
C PHE A 321 -3.55 -17.48 -11.60
N ARG A 322 -4.33 -18.54 -11.87
CA ARG A 322 -5.79 -18.42 -12.06
C ARG A 322 -6.47 -17.84 -10.81
N ALA A 323 -6.09 -18.31 -9.62
CA ALA A 323 -6.61 -17.79 -8.36
C ALA A 323 -6.17 -16.34 -8.10
N LEU A 324 -4.99 -15.93 -8.58
CA LEU A 324 -4.58 -14.52 -8.57
C LEU A 324 -5.52 -13.65 -9.41
N LEU A 325 -5.88 -14.09 -10.62
CA LEU A 325 -6.81 -13.34 -11.48
C LEU A 325 -8.21 -13.26 -10.86
N VAL A 326 -8.68 -14.36 -10.25
CA VAL A 326 -9.96 -14.37 -9.51
C VAL A 326 -9.91 -13.41 -8.32
N ALA A 327 -8.82 -13.39 -7.55
CA ALA A 327 -8.65 -12.45 -6.44
C ALA A 327 -8.61 -10.99 -6.92
N ALA A 328 -7.97 -10.72 -8.06
CA ALA A 328 -7.95 -9.39 -8.66
C ALA A 328 -9.34 -8.97 -9.14
N ALA A 329 -10.14 -9.90 -9.69
CA ALA A 329 -11.51 -9.61 -10.08
C ALA A 329 -12.39 -9.25 -8.86
N PHE A 330 -12.30 -10.03 -7.77
CA PHE A 330 -12.98 -9.68 -6.51
C PHE A 330 -12.48 -8.37 -5.91
N ALA A 331 -11.18 -8.05 -6.03
CA ALA A 331 -10.65 -6.77 -5.59
C ALA A 331 -11.23 -5.60 -6.39
N GLY A 332 -11.37 -5.73 -7.71
CA GLY A 332 -12.01 -4.72 -8.56
C GLY A 332 -13.48 -4.50 -8.19
N LEU A 333 -14.23 -5.57 -7.92
CA LEU A 333 -15.61 -5.49 -7.43
C LEU A 333 -15.68 -4.83 -6.04
N ALA A 334 -14.79 -5.22 -5.13
CA ALA A 334 -14.70 -4.63 -3.79
C ALA A 334 -14.36 -3.13 -3.86
N GLN A 335 -13.52 -2.71 -4.81
CA GLN A 335 -13.19 -1.30 -5.01
C GLN A 335 -14.43 -0.49 -5.40
N VAL A 336 -15.28 -1.01 -6.29
CA VAL A 336 -16.56 -0.37 -6.63
C VAL A 336 -17.49 -0.32 -5.43
N GLY A 337 -17.59 -1.40 -4.64
CA GLY A 337 -18.38 -1.42 -3.41
C GLY A 337 -17.88 -0.44 -2.34
N LEU A 338 -16.58 -0.15 -2.29
CA LEU A 338 -15.97 0.78 -1.33
C LEU A 338 -16.06 2.26 -1.75
N THR A 339 -16.69 2.58 -2.90
CA THR A 339 -16.83 3.97 -3.37
C THR A 339 -17.56 4.87 -2.37
N GLY A 340 -18.65 4.37 -1.78
CA GLY A 340 -19.44 5.10 -0.78
C GLY A 340 -18.92 5.03 0.66
N ILE A 341 -17.82 4.31 0.93
CA ILE A 341 -17.28 4.13 2.29
C ILE A 341 -15.98 4.92 2.43
N GLY A 342 -15.87 5.73 3.48
CA GLY A 342 -14.68 6.54 3.75
C GLY A 342 -14.35 7.46 2.58
N VAL A 343 -15.27 8.33 2.19
CA VAL A 343 -15.09 9.25 1.06
C VAL A 343 -13.93 10.18 1.35
N GLY A 344 -12.99 10.29 0.40
CA GLY A 344 -11.73 10.99 0.59
C GLY A 344 -10.67 10.26 1.44
N ALA A 345 -10.96 9.11 2.03
CA ALA A 345 -9.97 8.33 2.76
C ALA A 345 -8.95 7.66 1.82
N GLY A 346 -7.67 7.82 2.14
CA GLY A 346 -6.57 7.11 1.49
C GLY A 346 -6.56 5.60 1.79
N GLY A 347 -5.86 4.82 0.96
CA GLY A 347 -5.62 3.39 1.20
C GLY A 347 -6.71 2.40 0.72
N LYS A 348 -7.89 2.88 0.30
CA LYS A 348 -9.05 2.01 -0.05
C LYS A 348 -8.73 0.92 -1.09
N LEU A 349 -7.81 1.21 -2.02
CA LEU A 349 -7.33 0.25 -3.02
C LEU A 349 -6.70 -0.99 -2.38
N GLY A 350 -5.93 -0.82 -1.30
CA GLY A 350 -5.36 -1.95 -0.57
C GLY A 350 -6.39 -2.70 0.26
N ALA A 351 -7.37 -2.01 0.85
CA ALA A 351 -8.50 -2.67 1.52
C ALA A 351 -9.29 -3.56 0.55
N ALA A 352 -9.60 -3.05 -0.65
CA ALA A 352 -10.22 -3.82 -1.72
C ALA A 352 -9.40 -5.05 -2.11
N ALA A 353 -8.07 -4.89 -2.25
CA ALA A 353 -7.16 -6.00 -2.56
C ALA A 353 -7.18 -7.09 -1.47
N VAL A 354 -7.16 -6.73 -0.17
CA VAL A 354 -7.25 -7.70 0.93
C VAL A 354 -8.57 -8.47 0.85
N LEU A 355 -9.69 -7.78 0.62
CA LEU A 355 -11.01 -8.41 0.49
C LEU A 355 -11.02 -9.41 -0.67
N GLY A 356 -10.44 -9.06 -1.83
CA GLY A 356 -10.35 -9.96 -2.97
C GLY A 356 -9.51 -11.22 -2.72
N VAL A 357 -8.37 -11.09 -2.04
CA VAL A 357 -7.52 -12.23 -1.65
C VAL A 357 -8.24 -13.10 -0.62
N PHE A 358 -8.90 -12.50 0.36
CA PHE A 358 -9.65 -13.23 1.39
C PHE A 358 -10.84 -14.00 0.81
N ALA A 359 -11.67 -13.35 -0.02
CA ALA A 359 -12.80 -13.98 -0.69
C ALA A 359 -12.36 -15.21 -1.52
N THR A 360 -11.29 -15.06 -2.30
CA THR A 360 -10.75 -16.16 -3.11
C THR A 360 -10.25 -17.32 -2.25
N ARG A 361 -9.61 -17.03 -1.10
CA ARG A 361 -9.15 -18.07 -0.18
C ARG A 361 -10.33 -18.83 0.42
N GLN A 362 -11.40 -18.13 0.82
CA GLN A 362 -12.61 -18.77 1.37
C GLN A 362 -13.30 -19.66 0.33
N LEU A 363 -13.43 -19.20 -0.91
CA LEU A 363 -13.98 -20.00 -2.01
C LEU A 363 -13.18 -21.28 -2.25
N ARG A 364 -11.84 -21.21 -2.18
CA ARG A 364 -10.98 -22.39 -2.33
C ARG A 364 -11.12 -23.36 -1.15
N ALA A 365 -11.19 -22.85 0.07
CA ALA A 365 -11.41 -23.67 1.26
C ALA A 365 -12.76 -24.40 1.19
N ALA A 366 -13.83 -23.70 0.77
CA ALA A 366 -15.14 -24.29 0.57
C ALA A 366 -15.13 -25.38 -0.51
N LYS A 367 -14.50 -25.13 -1.67
CA LYS A 367 -14.34 -26.14 -2.73
C LYS A 367 -13.59 -27.38 -2.24
N LYS A 368 -12.49 -27.22 -1.49
CA LYS A 368 -11.73 -28.35 -0.94
C LYS A 368 -12.60 -29.19 0.01
N LYS A 369 -13.33 -28.55 0.91
CA LYS A 369 -14.24 -29.24 1.84
C LYS A 369 -15.33 -30.01 1.07
N ALA A 370 -15.93 -29.41 0.04
CA ALA A 370 -16.93 -30.07 -0.79
C ALA A 370 -16.36 -31.30 -1.52
N THR A 371 -15.16 -31.19 -2.10
CA THR A 371 -14.49 -32.33 -2.75
C THR A 371 -14.17 -33.45 -1.75
N GLU A 372 -13.68 -33.12 -0.56
CA GLU A 372 -13.43 -34.11 0.50
C GLU A 372 -14.71 -34.82 0.95
N THR A 373 -15.83 -34.10 1.06
CA THR A 373 -17.14 -34.69 1.37
C THR A 373 -17.60 -35.65 0.27
N ILE A 374 -17.49 -35.27 -1.00
CA ILE A 374 -17.86 -36.12 -2.14
C ILE A 374 -16.99 -37.39 -2.17
N VAL A 375 -15.68 -37.24 -2.02
CA VAL A 375 -14.75 -38.38 -2.00
C VAL A 375 -15.07 -39.34 -0.86
N ARG A 376 -15.39 -38.84 0.34
CA ARG A 376 -15.82 -39.67 1.47
C ARG A 376 -17.14 -40.40 1.19
N ALA A 377 -18.14 -39.70 0.64
CA ALA A 377 -19.42 -40.30 0.29
C ALA A 377 -19.26 -41.42 -0.77
N THR A 378 -18.45 -41.18 -1.80
CA THR A 378 -18.13 -42.20 -2.82
C THR A 378 -17.38 -43.40 -2.24
N GLN A 379 -16.49 -43.19 -1.27
CA GLN A 379 -15.79 -44.29 -0.59
C GLN A 379 -16.72 -45.13 0.29
N THR A 380 -17.72 -44.51 0.93
CA THR A 380 -18.74 -45.23 1.69
C THR A 380 -19.61 -46.10 0.76
N LEU A 381 -20.11 -45.53 -0.33
CA LEU A 381 -20.93 -46.27 -1.32
C LEU A 381 -20.21 -47.43 -2.00
N ARG A 382 -18.86 -47.40 -2.08
CA ARG A 382 -18.07 -48.49 -2.66
C ARG A 382 -17.82 -49.64 -1.69
N ARG A 383 -18.04 -49.43 -0.39
CA ARG A 383 -17.86 -50.45 0.65
C ARG A 383 -19.12 -51.25 0.94
N GLU A 384 -20.28 -50.70 0.56
CA GLU A 384 -21.58 -51.37 0.59
C GLU A 384 -21.76 -52.27 -0.65
#